data_AF-A0A966YK30-F1
#
_entry.id   AF-A0A966YK30-F1
#
_cell.length_a   1.000
_cell.length_b   1.000
_cell.length_c   1.000
_cell.angle_alpha   90.00
_cell.angle_beta   90.00
_cell.angle_gamma   90.00
#
_symmetry.space_group_name_H-M   'P 1'
#
loop_
_entity.id
_entity.type
_entity.pdbx_description
1 polymer ?
#
loop_
_entity_poly.entity_id
_entity_poly.type
_entity_poly.pdbx_seq_one_letter_code
_entity_poly.pdbx_strand_id
1 'polypeptide(L)'
;MEANPEPTLADDEAQLAAFAEQLIEQVDTSIGGWVRRSVFAAAGAGGVKVVEADLAPVIEQTRVAAMPEIRRVLRADVDTGAGSPLAALRSAVGPMTDLLDRWGAARPPRDEFLERQFPGDPYQLGPAAFSDVDDDLHEPGLVWGAARAHVHLRRRRESDHG
;
A
#
# COMPACT_ATOMS: atom_id res chain seq x y z
N MET A 1 35.74 -20.05 -16.70
CA MET A 1 34.46 -19.77 -16.01
C MET A 1 34.74 -18.55 -15.14
N GLU A 2 34.56 -17.36 -15.71
CA GLU A 2 34.75 -16.12 -14.95
C GLU A 2 33.66 -16.09 -13.87
N ALA A 3 34.09 -16.03 -12.60
CA ALA A 3 33.17 -15.79 -11.51
C ALA A 3 32.56 -14.40 -11.73
N ASN A 4 31.23 -14.33 -11.80
CA ASN A 4 30.54 -13.06 -11.83
C ASN A 4 30.93 -12.29 -10.55
N PRO A 5 31.44 -11.04 -10.64
CA PRO A 5 31.83 -10.29 -9.45
C PRO A 5 30.67 -10.19 -8.46
N GLU A 6 30.96 -10.28 -7.16
CA GLU A 6 29.95 -10.13 -6.13
C GLU A 6 29.29 -8.74 -6.21
N PRO A 7 27.96 -8.63 -6.02
CA PRO A 7 27.25 -7.35 -6.07
C PRO A 7 27.77 -6.32 -5.06
N THR A 8 28.00 -5.09 -5.52
CA THR A 8 28.39 -3.95 -4.67
C THR A 8 27.18 -3.34 -3.95
N LEU A 9 27.43 -2.44 -2.98
CA LEU A 9 26.33 -1.81 -2.21
C LEU A 9 25.49 -0.94 -3.13
N ALA A 10 26.17 -0.26 -4.05
CA ALA A 10 25.53 0.51 -5.11
C ALA A 10 24.64 -0.36 -6.01
N ASP A 11 25.04 -1.61 -6.30
CA ASP A 11 24.20 -2.54 -7.08
C ASP A 11 22.94 -2.93 -6.30
N ASP A 12 23.07 -3.23 -5.00
CA ASP A 12 21.92 -3.56 -4.15
C ASP A 12 20.96 -2.35 -3.99
N GLU A 13 21.50 -1.14 -3.87
CA GLU A 13 20.72 0.10 -3.79
C GLU A 13 20.00 0.41 -5.11
N ALA A 14 20.67 0.20 -6.25
CA ALA A 14 20.06 0.35 -7.56
C ALA A 14 18.94 -0.69 -7.79
N GLN A 15 19.15 -1.93 -7.35
CA GLN A 15 18.14 -2.98 -7.41
C GLN A 15 16.93 -2.67 -6.52
N LEU A 16 17.15 -2.16 -5.30
CA LEU A 16 16.08 -1.69 -4.42
C LEU A 16 15.26 -0.57 -5.08
N ALA A 17 15.92 0.41 -5.70
CA ALA A 17 15.25 1.48 -6.42
C ALA A 17 14.40 0.96 -7.59
N ALA A 18 14.90 -0.04 -8.33
CA ALA A 18 14.14 -0.68 -9.40
C ALA A 18 12.88 -1.40 -8.88
N PHE A 19 13.00 -2.15 -7.78
CA PHE A 19 11.83 -2.78 -7.15
C PHE A 19 10.83 -1.75 -6.61
N ALA A 20 11.31 -0.61 -6.09
CA ALA A 20 10.45 0.47 -5.64
C ALA A 20 9.61 1.06 -6.79
N GLU A 21 10.23 1.37 -7.93
CA GLU A 21 9.49 1.89 -9.10
C GLU A 21 8.51 0.87 -9.66
N GLN A 22 8.91 -0.39 -9.76
CA GLN A 22 8.02 -1.48 -10.19
C GLN A 22 6.80 -1.61 -9.25
N LEU A 23 7.00 -1.51 -7.93
CA LEU A 23 5.91 -1.57 -6.96
C LEU A 23 5.02 -0.32 -7.02
N ILE A 24 5.59 0.87 -7.25
CA ILE A 24 4.82 2.11 -7.46
C ILE A 24 3.87 1.93 -8.65
N GLU A 25 4.37 1.45 -9.79
CA GLU A 25 3.58 1.27 -11.00
C GLU A 25 2.45 0.25 -10.79
N GLN A 26 2.75 -0.90 -10.19
CA GLN A 26 1.75 -1.95 -9.99
C GLN A 26 0.67 -1.54 -8.97
N VAL A 27 1.04 -0.82 -7.90
CA VAL A 27 0.03 -0.31 -6.96
C VAL A 27 -0.87 0.71 -7.67
N ASP A 28 -0.30 1.58 -8.48
CA ASP A 28 -1.03 2.60 -9.22
C ASP A 28 -2.11 2.01 -10.14
N THR A 29 -1.77 0.94 -10.86
CA THR A 29 -2.70 0.22 -11.75
C THR A 29 -3.72 -0.63 -10.98
N SER A 30 -3.38 -1.08 -9.77
CA SER A 30 -4.24 -1.94 -8.94
C SER A 30 -5.31 -1.19 -8.13
N ILE A 31 -5.12 0.12 -7.86
CA ILE A 31 -6.04 0.90 -7.01
C ILE A 31 -7.49 0.83 -7.51
N GLY A 32 -7.72 0.89 -8.82
CA GLY A 32 -9.07 0.82 -9.38
C GLY A 32 -9.77 -0.52 -9.13
N GLY A 33 -9.02 -1.62 -9.17
CA GLY A 33 -9.52 -2.97 -8.86
C GLY A 33 -9.83 -3.11 -7.37
N TRP A 34 -8.89 -2.69 -6.53
CA TRP A 34 -9.03 -2.69 -5.07
C TRP A 34 -10.25 -1.90 -4.59
N VAL A 35 -10.40 -0.64 -5.01
CA VAL A 35 -11.52 0.23 -4.61
C VAL A 35 -12.85 -0.44 -4.94
N ARG A 36 -12.99 -0.97 -6.16
CA ARG A 36 -14.22 -1.65 -6.60
C ARG A 36 -14.54 -2.86 -5.71
N ARG A 37 -13.56 -3.76 -5.50
CA ARG A 37 -13.75 -4.97 -4.68
C ARG A 37 -14.15 -4.62 -3.24
N SER A 38 -13.42 -3.70 -2.62
CA SER A 38 -13.63 -3.28 -1.23
C SER A 38 -14.99 -2.59 -1.04
N VAL A 39 -15.35 -1.65 -1.92
CA VAL A 39 -16.65 -0.97 -1.86
C VAL A 39 -17.80 -1.95 -2.10
N PHE A 40 -17.66 -2.90 -3.02
CA PHE A 40 -18.73 -3.87 -3.31
C PHE A 40 -18.95 -4.81 -2.12
N ALA A 41 -17.87 -5.30 -1.53
CA ALA A 41 -17.94 -6.12 -0.33
C ALA A 41 -18.60 -5.38 0.83
N ALA A 42 -18.17 -4.14 1.10
CA ALA A 42 -18.72 -3.31 2.17
C ALA A 42 -20.19 -2.91 1.93
N ALA A 43 -20.56 -2.55 0.69
CA ALA A 43 -21.94 -2.23 0.33
C ALA A 43 -22.87 -3.44 0.49
N GLY A 44 -22.41 -4.63 0.06
CA GLY A 44 -23.15 -5.88 0.23
C GLY A 44 -23.35 -6.24 1.71
N ALA A 45 -22.30 -6.16 2.52
CA ALA A 45 -22.38 -6.38 3.96
C ALA A 45 -23.25 -5.32 4.67
N GLY A 46 -23.22 -4.08 4.18
CA GLY A 46 -23.97 -2.94 4.70
C GLY A 46 -25.41 -2.86 4.21
N GLY A 47 -25.86 -3.77 3.34
CA GLY A 47 -27.24 -3.87 2.88
C GLY A 47 -27.68 -2.80 1.87
N VAL A 48 -26.74 -2.17 1.16
CA VAL A 48 -27.05 -1.10 0.19
C VAL A 48 -26.74 -1.52 -1.24
N LYS A 49 -27.43 -0.90 -2.18
CA LYS A 49 -27.21 -1.13 -3.62
C LYS A 49 -26.07 -0.26 -4.11
N VAL A 50 -25.16 -0.88 -4.84
CA VAL A 50 -24.05 -0.20 -5.53
C VAL A 50 -24.59 0.60 -6.71
N VAL A 51 -24.10 1.83 -6.86
CA VAL A 51 -24.28 2.66 -8.05
C VAL A 51 -22.93 2.77 -8.75
N GLU A 52 -22.71 1.97 -9.80
CA GLU A 52 -21.39 1.85 -10.44
C GLU A 52 -20.84 3.17 -10.98
N ALA A 53 -21.73 4.08 -11.41
CA ALA A 53 -21.35 5.40 -11.91
C ALA A 53 -20.61 6.25 -10.86
N ASP A 54 -20.83 6.00 -9.57
CA ASP A 54 -20.19 6.74 -8.49
C ASP A 54 -18.75 6.27 -8.22
N LEU A 55 -18.32 5.13 -8.77
CA LEU A 55 -17.00 4.55 -8.50
C LEU A 55 -15.86 5.29 -9.18
N ALA A 56 -16.05 5.74 -10.42
CA ALA A 56 -14.96 6.33 -11.20
C ALA A 56 -14.35 7.58 -10.50
N PRO A 57 -15.15 8.53 -9.97
CA PRO A 57 -14.62 9.62 -9.17
C PRO A 57 -13.90 9.16 -7.90
N VAL A 58 -14.42 8.14 -7.22
CA VAL A 58 -13.86 7.62 -5.96
C VAL A 58 -12.54 6.91 -6.18
N ILE A 59 -12.41 6.14 -7.27
CA ILE A 59 -11.13 5.53 -7.68
C ILE A 59 -10.07 6.61 -7.86
N GLU A 60 -10.38 7.67 -8.60
CA GLU A 60 -9.40 8.75 -8.85
C GLU A 60 -9.06 9.51 -7.56
N GLN A 61 -10.05 9.80 -6.71
CA GLN A 61 -9.82 10.46 -5.43
C GLN A 61 -8.94 9.62 -4.50
N THR A 62 -9.20 8.31 -4.38
CA THR A 62 -8.37 7.39 -3.59
C THR A 62 -6.96 7.31 -4.16
N ARG A 63 -6.81 7.27 -5.49
CA ARG A 63 -5.51 7.28 -6.16
C ARG A 63 -4.72 8.55 -5.87
N VAL A 64 -5.34 9.72 -6.00
CA VAL A 64 -4.73 11.02 -5.70
C VAL A 64 -4.34 11.15 -4.23
N ALA A 65 -5.13 10.57 -3.32
CA ALA A 65 -4.82 10.57 -1.89
C ALA A 65 -3.65 9.61 -1.54
N ALA A 66 -3.61 8.42 -2.14
CA ALA A 66 -2.64 7.37 -1.78
C ALA A 66 -1.26 7.57 -2.42
N MET A 67 -1.23 7.85 -3.73
CA MET A 67 -0.01 7.73 -4.53
C MET A 67 1.13 8.70 -4.17
N PRO A 68 0.88 9.97 -3.77
CA PRO A 68 1.95 10.86 -3.35
C PRO A 68 2.75 10.29 -2.17
N GLU A 69 2.05 9.76 -1.17
CA GLU A 69 2.66 9.20 0.03
C GLU A 69 3.34 7.85 -0.26
N ILE A 70 2.73 6.99 -1.07
CA ILE A 70 3.34 5.73 -1.51
C ILE A 70 4.68 5.99 -2.21
N ARG A 71 4.71 6.94 -3.15
CA ARG A 71 5.95 7.33 -3.86
C ARG A 71 6.99 7.87 -2.88
N ARG A 72 6.57 8.70 -1.92
CA ARG A 72 7.47 9.25 -0.90
C ARG A 72 8.09 8.13 -0.07
N VAL A 73 7.32 7.16 0.39
CA VAL A 73 7.81 6.05 1.22
C VAL A 73 8.71 5.11 0.41
N LEU A 74 8.31 4.73 -0.80
CA LEU A 74 9.04 3.75 -1.60
C LEU A 74 10.37 4.28 -2.15
N ARG A 75 10.45 5.59 -2.43
CA ARG A 75 11.69 6.24 -2.90
C ARG A 75 12.58 6.76 -1.78
N ALA A 76 12.11 6.73 -0.54
CA ALA A 76 12.88 7.23 0.58
C ALA A 76 14.11 6.33 0.81
N ASP A 77 15.19 6.98 1.23
CA ASP A 77 16.37 6.27 1.68
C ASP A 77 16.01 5.36 2.88
N VAL A 78 16.59 4.16 2.90
CA VAL A 78 16.22 3.09 3.83
C VAL A 78 16.33 3.50 5.30
N ASP A 79 17.23 4.41 5.62
CA ASP A 79 17.57 4.83 6.99
C ASP A 79 16.70 5.99 7.51
N THR A 80 15.84 6.56 6.67
CA THR A 80 15.03 7.75 7.00
C THR A 80 13.79 7.46 7.85
N GLY A 81 13.42 6.20 8.04
CA GLY A 81 12.21 5.83 8.77
C GLY A 81 10.91 6.33 8.11
N ALA A 82 10.88 6.44 6.78
CA ALA A 82 9.80 7.08 6.02
C ALA A 82 8.38 6.49 6.20
N GLY A 83 8.23 5.32 6.82
CA GLY A 83 6.95 4.68 7.10
C GLY A 83 6.71 3.42 6.27
N SER A 84 5.44 3.15 5.95
CA SER A 84 5.00 1.96 5.22
C SER A 84 4.04 2.32 4.09
N PRO A 85 4.22 1.78 2.87
CA PRO A 85 3.27 1.98 1.77
C PRO A 85 1.86 1.45 2.09
N LEU A 86 1.74 0.41 2.92
CA LEU A 86 0.43 -0.08 3.39
C LEU A 86 -0.24 0.92 4.34
N ALA A 87 0.52 1.64 5.17
CA ALA A 87 -0.04 2.70 6.01
C ALA A 87 -0.56 3.88 5.17
N ALA A 88 0.11 4.19 4.06
CA ALA A 88 -0.35 5.19 3.10
C ALA A 88 -1.69 4.79 2.47
N LEU A 89 -1.81 3.53 2.02
CA LEU A 89 -3.06 2.98 1.46
C LEU A 89 -4.20 3.01 2.49
N ARG A 90 -3.95 2.56 3.73
CA ARG A 90 -4.95 2.61 4.81
C ARG A 90 -5.42 4.03 5.11
N SER A 91 -4.54 5.01 5.00
CA SER A 91 -4.89 6.42 5.22
C SER A 91 -5.70 7.03 4.07
N ALA A 92 -5.73 6.38 2.90
CA ALA A 92 -6.38 6.88 1.69
C ALA A 92 -7.81 6.33 1.46
N VAL A 93 -8.40 5.64 2.46
CA VAL A 93 -9.74 5.05 2.34
C VAL A 93 -10.89 6.07 2.45
N GLY A 94 -10.60 7.32 2.81
CA GLY A 94 -11.60 8.38 3.03
C GLY A 94 -12.66 8.50 1.92
N PRO A 95 -12.29 8.62 0.63
CA PRO A 95 -13.26 8.69 -0.47
C PRO A 95 -14.19 7.47 -0.56
N MET A 96 -13.71 6.28 -0.20
CA MET A 96 -14.50 5.05 -0.18
C MET A 96 -15.48 5.05 1.00
N THR A 97 -15.02 5.49 2.18
CA THR A 97 -15.85 5.68 3.37
C THR A 97 -16.99 6.68 3.09
N ASP A 98 -16.67 7.82 2.49
CA ASP A 98 -17.65 8.85 2.16
C ASP A 98 -18.69 8.33 1.16
N LEU A 99 -18.30 7.47 0.22
CA LEU A 99 -19.22 6.84 -0.73
C LEU A 99 -20.20 5.90 -0.02
N LEU A 100 -19.70 5.03 0.85
CA LEU A 100 -20.53 4.08 1.60
C LEU A 100 -21.48 4.80 2.56
N ASP A 101 -21.02 5.87 3.22
CA ASP A 101 -21.87 6.73 4.04
C ASP A 101 -22.97 7.41 3.22
N ARG A 102 -22.67 7.91 2.02
CA ARG A 102 -23.69 8.49 1.11
C ARG A 102 -24.74 7.47 0.68
N TRP A 103 -24.36 6.22 0.48
CA TRP A 103 -25.30 5.14 0.18
C TRP A 103 -26.07 4.66 1.42
N GLY A 104 -25.65 5.06 2.62
CA GLY A 104 -26.27 4.65 3.87
C GLY A 104 -25.91 3.23 4.30
N ALA A 105 -24.71 2.76 3.93
CA ALA A 105 -24.25 1.41 4.28
C ALA A 105 -24.18 1.24 5.81
N ALA A 106 -24.66 0.10 6.31
CA ALA A 106 -24.44 -0.24 7.71
C ALA A 106 -22.95 -0.49 7.96
N ARG A 107 -22.39 0.17 8.98
CA ARG A 107 -21.00 -0.03 9.40
C ARG A 107 -20.85 -1.37 10.12
N PRO A 108 -19.77 -2.13 9.86
CA PRO A 108 -19.51 -3.37 10.59
C PRO A 108 -19.26 -3.08 12.09
N PRO A 109 -19.53 -4.04 12.99
CA PRO A 109 -19.13 -3.94 14.38
C PRO A 109 -17.62 -3.74 14.52
N ARG A 110 -17.20 -2.87 15.44
CA ARG A 110 -15.80 -2.58 15.75
C ARG A 110 -15.61 -2.62 17.26
N ASP A 111 -14.47 -3.15 17.69
CA ASP A 111 -14.06 -3.07 19.09
C ASP A 111 -13.32 -1.75 19.36
N GLU A 112 -13.10 -1.45 20.64
CA GLU A 112 -12.42 -0.21 21.07
C GLU A 112 -11.01 -0.11 20.49
N PHE A 113 -10.34 -1.25 20.26
CA PHE A 113 -9.00 -1.29 19.70
C PHE A 113 -9.00 -0.80 18.24
N LEU A 114 -9.89 -1.34 17.41
CA LEU A 114 -10.04 -0.95 16.01
C LEU A 114 -10.47 0.50 15.89
N GLU A 115 -11.41 0.97 16.71
CA GLU A 115 -11.86 2.36 16.72
C GLU A 115 -10.72 3.34 17.02
N ARG A 116 -9.87 3.00 17.99
CA ARG A 116 -8.72 3.82 18.37
C ARG A 116 -7.59 3.77 17.34
N GLN A 117 -7.32 2.60 16.76
CA GLN A 117 -6.20 2.42 15.85
C GLN A 117 -6.50 2.98 14.45
N PHE A 118 -7.75 2.88 13.99
CA PHE A 118 -8.15 3.24 12.63
C PHE A 118 -9.40 4.14 12.61
N PRO A 119 -9.40 5.31 13.26
CA PRO A 119 -10.59 6.14 13.39
C PRO A 119 -11.19 6.58 12.05
N GLY A 120 -10.35 6.74 11.01
CA GLY A 120 -10.76 7.11 9.65
C GLY A 120 -11.27 5.97 8.77
N ASP A 121 -11.30 4.74 9.29
CA ASP A 121 -11.72 3.55 8.53
C ASP A 121 -12.89 2.81 9.20
N PRO A 122 -14.09 3.42 9.23
CA PRO A 122 -15.28 2.82 9.86
C PRO A 122 -15.78 1.55 9.17
N TYR A 123 -15.37 1.30 7.93
CA TYR A 123 -15.76 0.13 7.15
C TYR A 123 -14.66 -0.94 7.06
N GLN A 124 -13.50 -0.72 7.70
CA GLN A 124 -12.36 -1.66 7.71
C GLN A 124 -11.86 -1.98 6.29
N LEU A 125 -11.73 -0.95 5.45
CA LEU A 125 -11.36 -1.01 4.04
C LEU A 125 -9.85 -1.05 3.81
N GLY A 126 -9.07 -0.61 4.80
CA GLY A 126 -7.63 -0.48 4.68
C GLY A 126 -6.93 -1.84 4.59
N PRO A 127 -6.01 -2.04 3.62
CA PRO A 127 -5.38 -3.34 3.41
C PRO A 127 -4.42 -3.71 4.54
N ALA A 128 -4.46 -4.95 5.01
CA ALA A 128 -3.48 -5.49 5.96
C ALA A 128 -2.19 -5.90 5.25
N ALA A 129 -2.28 -6.39 4.02
CA ALA A 129 -1.19 -6.81 3.15
C ALA A 129 -1.38 -6.33 1.71
N PHE A 130 -0.33 -6.42 0.89
CA PHE A 130 -0.40 -6.04 -0.53
C PHE A 130 -1.39 -6.91 -1.33
N SER A 131 -1.54 -8.18 -0.97
CA SER A 131 -2.53 -9.10 -1.57
C SER A 131 -3.97 -8.64 -1.37
N ASP A 132 -4.26 -7.85 -0.32
CA ASP A 132 -5.61 -7.29 -0.13
C ASP A 132 -5.91 -6.19 -1.16
N VAL A 133 -4.86 -5.57 -1.70
CA VAL A 133 -4.99 -4.61 -2.81
C VAL A 133 -5.13 -5.38 -4.11
N ASP A 134 -4.18 -6.26 -4.42
CA ASP A 134 -4.24 -7.16 -5.58
C ASP A 134 -3.31 -8.37 -5.35
N ASP A 135 -3.71 -9.56 -5.79
CA ASP A 135 -2.92 -10.79 -5.59
C ASP A 135 -1.55 -10.67 -6.28
N ASP A 136 -1.49 -9.99 -7.43
CA ASP A 136 -0.25 -9.76 -8.18
C ASP A 136 0.75 -8.86 -7.43
N LEU A 137 0.31 -8.14 -6.39
CA LEU A 137 1.18 -7.31 -5.54
C LEU A 137 1.85 -8.09 -4.41
N HIS A 138 1.48 -9.37 -4.19
CA HIS A 138 2.05 -10.16 -3.11
C HIS A 138 3.57 -10.32 -3.24
N GLU A 139 4.03 -10.83 -4.38
CA GLU A 139 5.45 -11.06 -4.63
C GLU A 139 6.25 -9.74 -4.73
N PRO A 140 5.83 -8.72 -5.52
CA PRO A 140 6.51 -7.42 -5.56
C PRO A 140 6.67 -6.77 -4.18
N GLY A 141 5.62 -6.83 -3.35
CA GLY A 141 5.67 -6.30 -1.98
C GLY A 141 6.69 -7.02 -1.10
N LEU A 142 6.78 -8.34 -1.21
CA LEU A 142 7.76 -9.15 -0.48
C LEU A 142 9.20 -8.88 -0.96
N VAL A 143 9.42 -8.84 -2.28
CA VAL A 143 10.73 -8.61 -2.88
C VAL A 143 11.28 -7.25 -2.49
N TRP A 144 10.46 -6.18 -2.59
CA TRP A 144 10.87 -4.85 -2.15
C TRP A 144 11.19 -4.82 -0.65
N GLY A 145 10.36 -5.44 0.19
CA GLY A 145 10.57 -5.49 1.63
C GLY A 145 11.88 -6.20 2.02
N ALA A 146 12.18 -7.32 1.35
CA ALA A 146 13.43 -8.06 1.55
C ALA A 146 14.65 -7.26 1.09
N ALA A 147 14.59 -6.64 -0.10
CA ALA A 147 15.67 -5.81 -0.62
C ALA A 147 15.96 -4.61 0.30
N ARG A 148 14.90 -3.95 0.81
CA ARG A 148 15.04 -2.82 1.74
C ARG A 148 15.73 -3.23 3.04
N ALA A 149 15.34 -4.38 3.61
CA ALA A 149 15.97 -4.90 4.82
C ALA A 149 17.44 -5.31 4.59
N HIS A 150 17.72 -5.93 3.43
CA HIS A 150 19.08 -6.32 3.02
C HIS A 150 20.01 -5.10 2.92
N VAL A 151 19.60 -4.06 2.19
CA VAL A 151 20.39 -2.81 2.05
C VAL A 151 20.65 -2.16 3.41
N HIS A 152 19.62 -2.05 4.27
CA HIS A 152 19.78 -1.49 5.62
C HIS A 152 20.80 -2.27 6.46
N LEU A 153 20.71 -3.60 6.48
CA LEU A 153 21.67 -4.44 7.21
C LEU A 153 23.08 -4.34 6.65
N ARG A 154 23.20 -4.25 5.32
CA ARG A 154 24.49 -4.18 4.63
C ARG A 154 25.20 -2.85 4.90
N ARG A 155 24.51 -1.71 4.80
CA ARG A 155 25.03 -0.38 5.17
C ARG A 155 25.55 -0.35 6.59
N ARG A 156 24.82 -0.96 7.53
CA ARG A 156 25.22 -1.02 8.93
C ARG A 156 26.54 -1.80 9.10
N ARG A 157 26.69 -2.94 8.40
CA ARG A 157 27.92 -3.73 8.44
C ARG A 157 29.13 -2.97 7.89
N GLU A 158 28.96 -2.30 6.75
CA GLU A 158 30.04 -1.50 6.14
C GLU A 158 30.42 -0.29 7.00
N SER A 159 29.44 0.32 7.69
CA SER A 159 29.68 1.44 8.63
C SER A 159 30.34 1.02 9.94
N ASP A 160 30.05 -0.20 10.45
CA ASP A 160 30.65 -0.74 11.68
C ASP A 160 32.09 -1.29 11.46
N HIS A 161 32.52 -1.51 10.21
CA HIS A 161 33.84 -2.03 9.83
C HIS A 161 34.77 -1.00 9.17
N GLY A 162 34.34 0.26 9.03
CA GLY A 162 35.14 1.39 8.55
C GLY A 162 35.63 2.27 9.69
#